data_AF-A0A507QQF4-F1
#
_entry.id   AF-A0A507QQF4-F1
#
_cell.length_a   1.000
_cell.length_b   1.000
_cell.length_c   1.000
_cell.angle_alpha   90.00
_cell.angle_beta   90.00
_cell.angle_gamma   90.00
#
_symmetry.space_group_name_H-M   'P 1'
#
loop_
_entity.id
_entity.type
_entity.pdbx_description
1 polymer ?
#
loop_
_entity_poly.entity_id
_entity_poly.type
_entity_poly.pdbx_seq_one_letter_code
_entity_poly.pdbx_strand_id
1 'polypeptide(L)'
;MERPVDMGQDLVSPPFDRKVSFEAKYAIDSIACFLQLCRIYHQQTLDSSFVTDDCLGSTKAILQIIREQRDSTYTEYGSQIFMDDASPLSLLSLPYLGFCCANDPVYKNTRAMVLSRRRNLYFLDSKELHEQGSPHVNPEVMWPVGTVICILTSDDDEILAQLEILKKLAGGLGLIHEAMDVNDLKTFLRTWYAWGNSSLAEMILDLAVRKPGLILKDGTRGCTIVDPRM
;
A
#
# COMPACT_ATOMS: atom_id res chain seq x y z
N MET A 1 -11.05 14.47 -18.41
CA MET A 1 -11.58 15.60 -17.61
C MET A 1 -11.65 15.08 -16.18
N GLU A 2 -10.71 15.48 -15.31
CA GLU A 2 -10.72 15.09 -13.90
C GLU A 2 -12.09 15.44 -13.32
N ARG A 3 -12.83 14.46 -12.80
CA ARG A 3 -13.82 14.75 -11.77
C ARG A 3 -13.05 14.59 -10.47
N PRO A 4 -12.57 15.67 -9.83
CA PRO A 4 -12.11 15.54 -8.46
C PRO A 4 -13.27 14.89 -7.68
N VAL A 5 -13.00 13.76 -7.03
CA VAL A 5 -13.93 13.21 -6.05
C VAL A 5 -14.13 14.32 -5.03
N ASP A 6 -15.35 14.84 -4.92
CA ASP A 6 -15.68 15.87 -3.95
C ASP A 6 -15.72 15.24 -2.56
N MET A 7 -14.55 15.16 -1.93
CA MET A 7 -14.34 14.61 -0.59
C MET A 7 -15.05 15.46 0.49
N GLY A 8 -15.63 16.61 0.14
CA GLY A 8 -16.41 17.46 1.02
C GLY A 8 -17.84 16.98 1.28
N GLN A 9 -18.28 15.90 0.62
CA GLN A 9 -19.65 15.36 0.70
C GLN A 9 -19.85 14.22 1.70
N ASP A 10 -18.80 13.79 2.41
CA ASP A 10 -18.96 12.74 3.42
C ASP A 10 -19.89 13.20 4.56
N LEU A 11 -20.91 12.40 4.83
CA LEU A 11 -21.84 12.62 5.93
C LEU A 11 -21.21 12.07 7.22
N VAL A 12 -20.48 12.93 7.94
CA VAL A 12 -19.86 12.60 9.23
C VAL A 12 -20.75 13.07 10.37
N SER A 13 -21.03 12.17 11.32
CA SER A 13 -21.83 12.46 12.52
C SER A 13 -21.10 11.96 13.78
N PRO A 14 -20.83 12.81 14.78
CA PRO A 14 -21.11 14.26 14.79
C PRO A 14 -20.26 15.02 13.75
N PRO A 15 -20.68 16.22 13.31
CA PRO A 15 -19.89 17.02 12.39
C PRO A 15 -18.54 17.40 13.01
N PHE A 16 -17.49 17.42 12.19
CA PHE A 16 -16.13 17.78 12.59
C PHE A 16 -15.78 19.23 12.22
N ASP A 17 -14.80 19.80 12.92
CA ASP A 17 -14.29 21.14 12.60
C ASP A 17 -13.31 21.08 11.41
N ARG A 18 -13.69 21.69 10.28
CA ARG A 18 -12.86 21.76 9.06
C ARG A 18 -11.61 22.64 9.21
N LYS A 19 -11.49 23.41 10.29
CA LYS A 19 -10.26 24.15 10.61
C LYS A 19 -9.19 23.24 11.23
N VAL A 20 -9.60 22.11 11.78
CA VAL A 20 -8.72 21.17 12.48
C VAL A 20 -8.54 19.89 11.65
N SER A 21 -9.59 19.39 11.01
CA SER A 21 -9.55 18.20 10.17
C SER A 21 -9.85 18.53 8.71
N PHE A 22 -9.02 18.02 7.79
CA PHE A 22 -9.31 18.10 6.36
C PHE A 22 -10.42 17.11 5.97
N GLU A 23 -10.39 15.91 6.53
CA GLU A 23 -11.33 14.81 6.32
C GLU A 23 -11.54 14.07 7.66
N ALA A 24 -12.66 13.36 7.83
CA ALA A 24 -12.96 12.61 9.05
C ALA A 24 -13.51 11.20 8.77
N LYS A 25 -12.97 10.55 7.73
CA LYS A 25 -13.18 9.12 7.50
C LYS A 25 -12.40 8.32 8.53
N TYR A 26 -13.08 7.40 9.22
CA TYR A 26 -12.40 6.45 10.10
C TYR A 26 -11.72 5.37 9.25
N ALA A 27 -10.41 5.19 9.47
CA ALA A 27 -9.62 4.13 8.85
C ALA A 27 -8.61 3.61 9.88
N ILE A 28 -8.64 2.31 10.19
CA ILE A 28 -7.82 1.71 11.25
C ILE A 28 -6.31 1.90 11.00
N ASP A 29 -5.93 1.94 9.72
CA ASP A 29 -4.59 2.20 9.22
C ASP A 29 -4.05 3.58 9.58
N SER A 30 -4.93 4.60 9.67
CA SER A 30 -4.52 5.96 10.06
C SER A 30 -3.90 5.97 11.44
N ILE A 31 -4.43 5.14 12.34
CA ILE A 31 -3.95 4.96 13.71
C ILE A 31 -2.75 4.01 13.75
N ALA A 32 -2.77 2.92 12.99
CA ALA A 32 -1.68 1.95 12.94
C ALA A 32 -0.38 2.58 12.41
N CYS A 33 -0.45 3.40 11.36
CA CYS A 33 0.69 4.09 10.77
C CYS A 33 1.39 5.03 11.78
N PHE A 34 0.63 5.76 12.61
CA PHE A 34 1.20 6.58 13.68
C PHE A 34 2.02 5.74 14.66
N LEU A 35 1.44 4.65 15.17
CA LEU A 35 2.12 3.77 16.12
C LEU A 35 3.34 3.09 15.48
N GLN A 36 3.24 2.67 14.23
CA GLN A 36 4.33 2.06 13.48
C GLN A 36 5.50 3.04 13.32
N LEU A 37 5.22 4.29 12.93
CA LEU A 37 6.26 5.31 12.76
C LEU A 37 6.96 5.63 14.08
N CYS A 38 6.22 5.80 15.17
CA CYS A 38 6.80 5.99 16.51
C CYS A 38 7.72 4.83 16.91
N ARG A 39 7.30 3.59 16.65
CA ARG A 39 8.10 2.40 16.94
C ARG A 39 9.38 2.38 16.09
N ILE A 40 9.27 2.55 14.78
CA ILE A 40 10.41 2.50 13.85
C ILE A 40 11.41 3.62 14.20
N TYR A 41 10.92 4.85 14.42
CA TYR A 41 11.76 5.97 14.82
C TYR A 41 12.57 5.64 16.07
N HIS A 42 11.91 5.18 17.14
CA HIS A 42 12.59 4.83 18.39
C HIS A 42 13.58 3.68 18.20
N GLN A 43 13.25 2.65 17.41
CA GLN A 43 14.16 1.52 17.17
C GLN A 43 15.44 1.95 16.44
N GLN A 44 15.32 2.87 15.48
CA GLN A 44 16.45 3.33 14.67
C GLN A 44 17.30 4.40 15.34
N THR A 45 16.74 5.19 16.27
CA THR A 45 17.43 6.33 16.89
C THR A 45 17.71 6.16 18.38
N LEU A 46 17.00 5.24 19.05
CA LEU A 46 16.89 5.14 20.50
C LEU A 46 16.41 6.43 21.18
N ASP A 47 15.82 7.36 20.41
CA ASP A 47 15.29 8.62 20.91
C ASP A 47 13.83 8.47 21.31
N SER A 48 13.55 8.69 22.60
CA SER A 48 12.21 8.69 23.18
C SER A 48 11.67 10.10 23.45
N SER A 49 12.34 11.16 22.99
CA SER A 49 11.94 12.55 23.25
C SER A 49 10.57 12.92 22.66
N PHE A 50 10.11 12.19 21.63
CA PHE A 50 8.79 12.36 21.04
C PHE A 50 7.65 11.87 21.97
N VAL A 51 7.94 11.09 23.01
CA VAL A 51 6.94 10.58 23.97
C VAL A 51 6.58 11.67 24.97
N THR A 52 5.79 12.63 24.51
CA THR A 52 5.25 13.73 25.32
C THR A 52 3.91 13.36 25.96
N ASP A 53 3.40 14.21 26.86
CA ASP A 53 2.05 14.06 27.41
C ASP A 53 0.97 14.01 26.32
N ASP A 54 1.15 14.75 25.22
CA ASP A 54 0.24 14.73 24.07
C ASP A 54 0.29 13.39 23.32
N CYS A 55 1.48 12.81 23.15
CA CYS A 55 1.65 11.48 22.56
C CYS A 55 0.97 10.41 23.44
N LEU A 56 1.10 10.52 24.76
CA LEU A 56 0.45 9.61 25.71
C LEU A 56 -1.08 9.79 25.70
N GLY A 57 -1.56 11.04 25.64
CA GLY A 57 -2.98 11.36 25.50
C GLY A 57 -3.57 10.78 24.21
N SER A 58 -2.87 10.95 23.08
CA SER A 58 -3.25 10.40 21.78
C SER A 58 -3.29 8.87 21.80
N THR A 59 -2.30 8.24 22.44
CA THR A 59 -2.25 6.77 22.58
C THR A 59 -3.44 6.25 23.40
N LYS A 60 -3.85 6.96 24.46
CA LYS A 60 -5.06 6.61 25.24
C LYS A 60 -6.32 6.74 24.39
N ALA A 61 -6.44 7.79 23.57
CA ALA A 61 -7.54 7.97 22.64
C ALA A 61 -7.60 6.84 21.59
N ILE A 62 -6.45 6.45 21.05
CA ILE A 62 -6.32 5.30 20.13
C ILE A 62 -6.84 4.01 20.77
N LEU A 63 -6.42 3.70 21.99
CA LEU A 63 -6.88 2.50 22.71
C LEU A 63 -8.39 2.52 22.96
N GLN A 64 -8.95 3.71 23.20
CA GLN A 64 -10.39 3.88 23.35
C GLN A 64 -11.10 3.61 22.01
N ILE A 65 -10.63 4.19 20.91
CA ILE A 65 -11.18 3.97 19.56
C ILE A 65 -11.15 2.48 19.19
N ILE A 66 -10.02 1.79 19.43
CA ILE A 66 -9.90 0.34 19.16
C ILE A 66 -10.95 -0.45 19.95
N ARG A 67 -11.25 -0.05 21.20
CA ARG A 67 -12.28 -0.72 22.01
C ARG A 67 -13.69 -0.43 21.51
N GLU A 68 -13.95 0.77 21.02
CA GLU A 68 -15.25 1.18 20.49
C GLU A 68 -15.53 0.58 19.11
N GLN A 69 -14.49 0.40 18.29
CA GLN A 69 -14.59 -0.11 16.92
C GLN A 69 -14.31 -1.61 16.83
N ARG A 70 -14.35 -2.35 17.94
CA ARG A 70 -14.08 -3.79 17.99
C ARG A 70 -15.28 -4.67 17.58
N ASP A 71 -16.37 -4.05 17.16
CA ASP A 71 -17.55 -4.78 16.73
C ASP A 71 -17.21 -5.66 15.52
N SER A 72 -17.83 -6.84 15.49
CA SER A 72 -17.54 -7.84 14.46
C SER A 72 -17.89 -7.30 13.08
N THR A 73 -16.96 -7.39 12.14
CA THR A 73 -17.20 -7.12 10.72
C THR A 73 -17.92 -8.28 10.01
N TYR A 74 -17.99 -9.46 10.64
CA TYR A 74 -18.83 -10.56 10.16
C TYR A 74 -20.31 -10.25 10.40
N THR A 75 -21.11 -10.49 9.37
CA THR A 75 -22.58 -10.50 9.48
C THR A 75 -23.03 -11.64 10.41
N GLU A 76 -24.29 -11.61 10.84
CA GLU A 76 -24.91 -12.71 11.61
C GLU A 76 -24.85 -14.08 10.90
N TYR A 77 -24.67 -14.09 9.57
CA TYR A 77 -24.53 -15.28 8.74
C TYR A 77 -23.08 -15.69 8.47
N GLY A 78 -22.09 -14.96 9.02
CA GLY A 78 -20.66 -15.23 8.79
C GLY A 78 -20.21 -14.92 7.36
N SER A 79 -20.83 -13.95 6.70
CA SER A 79 -20.49 -13.59 5.31
C SER A 79 -19.03 -13.14 5.18
N GLN A 80 -18.39 -13.50 4.07
CA GLN A 80 -17.00 -13.18 3.75
C GLN A 80 -16.90 -12.60 2.34
N ILE A 81 -16.03 -11.61 2.16
CA ILE A 81 -15.70 -11.07 0.85
C ILE A 81 -14.30 -11.56 0.48
N PHE A 82 -14.19 -12.23 -0.67
CA PHE A 82 -12.92 -12.67 -1.24
C PHE A 82 -12.48 -11.66 -2.31
N MET A 83 -11.64 -10.71 -1.91
CA MET A 83 -11.06 -9.70 -2.79
C MET A 83 -9.76 -9.18 -2.19
N ASP A 84 -9.06 -8.36 -2.97
CA ASP A 84 -8.03 -7.48 -2.44
C ASP A 84 -8.07 -6.13 -3.15
N ASP A 85 -7.53 -5.12 -2.48
CA ASP A 85 -7.31 -3.78 -3.04
C ASP A 85 -5.81 -3.54 -3.23
N ALA A 86 -5.42 -2.75 -4.23
CA ALA A 86 -4.02 -2.45 -4.48
C ALA A 86 -3.34 -1.59 -3.39
N SER A 87 -4.11 -0.88 -2.56
CA SER A 87 -3.58 -0.04 -1.48
C SER A 87 -3.00 -0.92 -0.36
N PRO A 88 -1.75 -0.69 0.10
CA PRO A 88 -1.11 -1.40 1.20
C PRO A 88 -1.94 -1.33 2.50
N LEU A 89 -1.80 -2.39 3.32
CA LEU A 89 -2.84 -2.99 4.19
C LEU A 89 -3.85 -3.88 3.44
N SER A 90 -3.46 -4.28 2.24
CA SER A 90 -4.02 -5.37 1.46
C SER A 90 -3.56 -6.75 1.95
N LEU A 91 -4.29 -7.80 1.57
CA LEU A 91 -3.90 -9.19 1.83
C LEU A 91 -2.53 -9.51 1.21
N LEU A 92 -2.22 -8.93 0.05
CA LEU A 92 -0.92 -9.10 -0.59
C LEU A 92 0.23 -8.54 0.26
N SER A 93 0.00 -7.43 0.96
CA SER A 93 1.01 -6.70 1.74
C SER A 93 1.33 -7.31 3.11
N LEU A 94 0.62 -8.35 3.56
CA LEU A 94 0.77 -8.91 4.91
C LEU A 94 2.21 -9.30 5.29
N PRO A 95 3.02 -9.94 4.43
CA PRO A 95 4.41 -10.23 4.77
C PRO A 95 5.28 -8.98 4.81
N TYR A 96 5.04 -8.04 3.91
CA TYR A 96 5.75 -6.75 3.89
C TYR A 96 5.55 -5.98 5.21
N LEU A 97 4.34 -6.05 5.77
CA LEU A 97 4.01 -5.43 7.06
C LEU A 97 4.46 -6.25 8.28
N GLY A 98 5.02 -7.45 8.09
CA GLY A 98 5.49 -8.32 9.16
C GLY A 98 4.39 -9.10 9.91
N PHE A 99 3.17 -9.21 9.35
CA PHE A 99 2.09 -9.99 9.96
C PHE A 99 2.23 -11.50 9.76
N CYS A 100 2.84 -11.93 8.65
CA CYS A 100 3.09 -13.33 8.37
C CYS A 100 4.38 -13.53 7.56
N CYS A 101 4.84 -14.78 7.48
CA CYS A 101 5.95 -15.12 6.61
C CYS A 101 5.49 -15.22 5.15
N ALA A 102 6.28 -14.72 4.19
CA ALA A 102 5.99 -14.89 2.77
C ALA A 102 5.93 -16.37 2.32
N ASN A 103 6.54 -17.27 3.09
CA ASN A 103 6.47 -18.71 2.85
C ASN A 103 5.28 -19.42 3.50
N ASP A 104 4.42 -18.71 4.23
CA ASP A 104 3.23 -19.28 4.84
C ASP A 104 2.29 -19.87 3.76
N PRO A 105 1.86 -21.14 3.87
CA PRO A 105 1.02 -21.78 2.86
C PRO A 105 -0.35 -21.10 2.68
N VAL A 106 -0.92 -20.53 3.75
CA VAL A 106 -2.15 -19.74 3.67
C VAL A 106 -1.88 -18.45 2.90
N TYR A 107 -0.77 -17.76 3.19
CA TYR A 107 -0.39 -16.57 2.42
C TYR A 107 -0.19 -16.87 0.94
N LYS A 108 0.52 -17.95 0.58
CA LYS A 108 0.73 -18.33 -0.83
C LYS A 108 -0.60 -18.60 -1.55
N ASN A 109 -1.53 -19.30 -0.89
CA ASN A 109 -2.87 -19.53 -1.44
C ASN A 109 -3.66 -18.23 -1.61
N THR A 110 -3.55 -17.31 -0.65
CA THR A 110 -4.15 -15.97 -0.71
C THR A 110 -3.53 -15.14 -1.83
N ARG A 111 -2.20 -15.08 -1.96
CA ARG A 111 -1.50 -14.42 -3.07
C ARG A 111 -1.99 -14.92 -4.43
N ALA A 112 -2.09 -16.24 -4.60
CA ALA A 112 -2.61 -16.84 -5.83
C ALA A 112 -4.10 -16.51 -6.08
N MET A 113 -4.88 -16.24 -5.03
CA MET A 113 -6.26 -15.76 -5.13
C MET A 113 -6.32 -14.30 -5.54
N VAL A 114 -5.52 -13.45 -4.90
CA VAL A 114 -5.43 -12.00 -5.16
C VAL A 114 -4.97 -11.71 -6.59
N LEU A 115 -3.95 -12.42 -7.05
CA LEU A 115 -3.34 -12.24 -8.38
C LEU A 115 -4.05 -13.07 -9.48
N SER A 116 -5.37 -13.30 -9.32
CA SER A 116 -6.16 -14.08 -10.28
C SER A 116 -7.41 -13.33 -10.69
N ARG A 117 -7.54 -13.05 -11.99
CA ARG A 117 -8.73 -12.44 -12.59
C ARG A 117 -10.03 -13.18 -12.27
N ARG A 118 -9.94 -14.50 -12.12
CA ARG A 118 -11.08 -15.38 -11.82
C ARG A 118 -11.56 -15.23 -10.37
N ARG A 119 -10.68 -14.88 -9.43
CA ARG A 119 -10.98 -14.92 -8.00
C ARG A 119 -11.01 -13.53 -7.35
N ASN A 120 -10.24 -12.58 -7.86
CA ASN A 120 -10.30 -11.18 -7.47
C ASN A 120 -10.89 -10.36 -8.62
N LEU A 121 -12.04 -9.74 -8.39
CA LEU A 121 -12.72 -8.90 -9.39
C LEU A 121 -11.92 -7.65 -9.77
N TYR A 122 -11.03 -7.20 -8.88
CA TYR A 122 -10.19 -6.02 -9.08
C TYR A 122 -8.81 -6.37 -9.62
N PHE A 123 -8.52 -7.65 -9.87
CA PHE A 123 -7.35 -8.02 -10.66
C PHE A 123 -7.68 -7.83 -12.14
N LEU A 124 -6.95 -6.96 -12.81
CA LEU A 124 -7.18 -6.57 -14.19
C LEU A 124 -6.28 -7.35 -15.12
N ASP A 125 -6.87 -7.86 -16.18
CA ASP A 125 -6.21 -8.66 -17.20
C ASP A 125 -6.45 -7.97 -18.54
N SER A 126 -5.49 -7.13 -18.94
CA SER A 126 -5.49 -6.43 -20.22
C SER A 126 -4.47 -7.06 -21.16
N LYS A 127 -4.45 -6.62 -22.43
CA LYS A 127 -3.54 -7.17 -23.43
C LYS A 127 -2.06 -7.03 -23.05
N GLU A 128 -1.71 -6.00 -22.28
CA GLU A 128 -0.31 -5.65 -21.99
C GLU A 128 0.03 -5.59 -20.50
N LEU A 129 -0.99 -5.68 -19.63
CA LEU A 129 -0.87 -5.48 -18.19
C LEU A 129 -1.75 -6.49 -17.44
N HIS A 130 -1.21 -7.07 -16.36
CA HIS A 130 -1.91 -8.03 -15.50
C HIS A 130 -1.67 -7.64 -14.04
N GLU A 131 -2.50 -6.76 -13.49
CA GLU A 131 -2.21 -6.08 -12.22
C GLU A 131 -3.45 -5.78 -11.39
N GLN A 132 -3.22 -5.40 -10.13
CA GLN A 132 -4.27 -4.99 -9.21
C GLN A 132 -4.79 -3.59 -9.54
N GLY A 133 -6.12 -3.44 -9.49
CA GLY A 133 -6.82 -2.17 -9.45
C GLY A 133 -7.44 -1.90 -8.08
N SER A 134 -8.47 -1.06 -8.06
CA SER A 134 -9.19 -0.70 -6.86
C SER A 134 -10.67 -0.40 -7.17
N PRO A 135 -11.63 -0.73 -6.30
CA PRO A 135 -12.99 -0.19 -6.38
C PRO A 135 -13.07 1.34 -6.28
N HIS A 136 -12.00 2.02 -5.84
CA HIS A 136 -12.02 3.44 -5.50
C HIS A 136 -12.35 4.37 -6.67
N VAL A 137 -11.89 4.03 -7.88
CA VAL A 137 -12.01 4.91 -9.05
C VAL A 137 -12.99 4.32 -10.06
N ASN A 138 -12.59 3.23 -10.71
CA ASN A 138 -13.37 2.48 -11.69
C ASN A 138 -12.71 1.11 -11.92
N PRO A 139 -13.41 0.13 -12.54
CA PRO A 139 -12.88 -1.22 -12.72
C PRO A 139 -11.94 -1.36 -13.92
N GLU A 140 -11.47 -0.27 -14.52
CA GLU A 140 -10.59 -0.26 -15.71
C GLU A 140 -9.27 0.46 -15.43
N VAL A 141 -8.96 0.77 -14.17
CA VAL A 141 -7.70 1.40 -13.77
C VAL A 141 -6.86 0.50 -12.87
N MET A 142 -5.56 0.44 -13.17
CA MET A 142 -4.55 -0.23 -12.37
C MET A 142 -3.87 0.73 -11.42
N TRP A 143 -3.42 0.22 -10.28
CA TRP A 143 -2.75 0.99 -9.23
C TRP A 143 -1.29 0.54 -9.11
N PRO A 144 -0.32 1.36 -9.55
CA PRO A 144 1.11 0.99 -9.55
C PRO A 144 1.66 0.56 -8.18
N VAL A 145 1.07 1.06 -7.09
CA VAL A 145 1.46 0.65 -5.73
C VAL A 145 1.19 -0.83 -5.47
N GLY A 146 0.14 -1.41 -6.07
CA GLY A 146 -0.12 -2.85 -5.98
C GLY A 146 1.01 -3.69 -6.61
N THR A 147 1.55 -3.24 -7.74
CA THR A 147 2.72 -3.84 -8.41
C THR A 147 3.99 -3.72 -7.54
N VAL A 148 4.18 -2.57 -6.90
CA VAL A 148 5.27 -2.37 -5.93
C VAL A 148 5.19 -3.37 -4.77
N ILE A 149 4.00 -3.56 -4.19
CA ILE A 149 3.79 -4.55 -3.12
C ILE A 149 4.01 -5.98 -3.62
N CYS A 150 3.57 -6.28 -4.85
CA CYS A 150 3.81 -7.57 -5.49
C CYS A 150 5.31 -7.92 -5.51
N ILE A 151 6.17 -6.96 -5.87
CA ILE A 151 7.63 -7.08 -5.88
C ILE A 151 8.20 -7.23 -4.47
N LEU A 152 7.77 -6.38 -3.52
CA LEU A 152 8.25 -6.38 -2.14
C LEU A 152 7.93 -7.67 -1.37
N THR A 153 6.97 -8.45 -1.86
CA THR A 153 6.51 -9.70 -1.24
C THR A 153 6.84 -10.95 -2.07
N SER A 154 7.73 -10.83 -3.06
CA SER A 154 8.19 -11.93 -3.90
C SER A 154 9.69 -12.18 -3.80
N ASP A 155 10.09 -13.44 -3.95
CA ASP A 155 11.48 -13.85 -4.14
C ASP A 155 11.73 -14.52 -5.51
N ASP A 156 10.69 -14.65 -6.33
CA ASP A 156 10.69 -15.41 -7.59
C ASP A 156 11.05 -14.52 -8.80
N ASP A 157 11.20 -15.14 -9.97
CA ASP A 157 11.54 -14.46 -11.23
C ASP A 157 10.44 -13.50 -11.72
N GLU A 158 9.24 -13.53 -11.12
CA GLU A 158 8.14 -12.61 -11.44
C GLU A 158 8.50 -11.14 -11.22
N ILE A 159 9.49 -10.85 -10.36
CA ILE A 159 9.97 -9.50 -10.08
C ILE A 159 10.35 -8.76 -11.36
N LEU A 160 11.01 -9.43 -12.31
CA LEU A 160 11.43 -8.80 -13.57
C LEU A 160 10.22 -8.41 -14.45
N ALA A 161 9.21 -9.27 -14.51
CA ALA A 161 7.98 -8.98 -15.25
C ALA A 161 7.23 -7.79 -14.63
N GLN A 162 7.16 -7.74 -13.30
CA GLN A 162 6.53 -6.66 -12.55
C GLN A 162 7.29 -5.32 -12.72
N LEU A 163 8.63 -5.34 -12.75
CA LEU A 163 9.44 -4.15 -13.03
C LEU A 163 9.20 -3.59 -14.43
N GLU A 164 9.06 -4.44 -15.45
CA GLU A 164 8.72 -4.00 -16.80
C GLU A 164 7.31 -3.40 -16.89
N ILE A 165 6.35 -3.98 -16.17
CA ILE A 165 5.01 -3.41 -16.01
C ILE A 165 5.09 -2.03 -15.34
N LEU A 166 5.83 -1.90 -14.24
CA LEU A 166 5.97 -0.65 -13.51
C LEU A 166 6.60 0.47 -14.35
N LYS A 167 7.58 0.14 -15.20
CA LYS A 167 8.16 1.09 -16.17
C LYS A 167 7.12 1.61 -17.18
N LYS A 168 6.21 0.76 -17.64
CA LYS A 168 5.08 1.20 -18.50
C LYS A 168 4.12 2.09 -17.70
N LEU A 169 3.83 1.71 -16.46
CA LEU A 169 2.94 2.43 -15.56
C LEU A 169 3.49 3.80 -15.09
N ALA A 170 4.78 4.07 -15.31
CA ALA A 170 5.39 5.37 -15.03
C ALA A 170 5.12 6.43 -16.14
N GLY A 171 4.48 6.06 -17.25
CA GLY A 171 4.07 6.99 -18.30
C GLY A 171 5.21 7.79 -18.96
N GLY A 172 6.46 7.34 -18.80
CA GLY A 172 7.66 8.07 -19.25
C GLY A 172 8.10 9.23 -18.35
N LEU A 173 7.45 9.45 -17.21
CA LEU A 173 7.74 10.54 -16.27
C LEU A 173 8.73 10.16 -15.17
N GLY A 174 8.97 8.86 -14.98
CA GLY A 174 9.87 8.36 -13.92
C GLY A 174 9.29 8.47 -12.51
N LEU A 175 7.97 8.67 -12.39
CA LEU A 175 7.20 8.70 -11.15
C LEU A 175 6.09 7.65 -11.23
N ILE A 176 5.48 7.29 -10.10
CA ILE A 176 4.26 6.48 -10.13
C ILE A 176 3.02 7.33 -9.87
N HIS A 177 1.95 6.98 -10.58
CA HIS A 177 0.63 7.60 -10.46
C HIS A 177 -0.23 6.83 -9.46
N GLU A 178 -1.33 7.44 -9.01
CA GLU A 178 -2.29 6.72 -8.15
C GLU A 178 -2.97 5.61 -8.94
N ALA A 179 -3.48 5.96 -10.12
CA ALA A 179 -4.15 5.03 -11.01
C ALA A 179 -3.82 5.33 -12.47
N MET A 180 -3.74 4.30 -13.30
CA MET A 180 -3.50 4.37 -14.75
C MET A 180 -4.59 3.58 -15.49
N ASP A 181 -5.14 4.16 -16.56
CA ASP A 181 -6.09 3.47 -17.42
C ASP A 181 -5.39 2.36 -18.20
N VAL A 182 -5.94 1.14 -18.14
CA VAL A 182 -5.33 -0.05 -18.76
C VAL A 182 -5.39 -0.05 -20.28
N ASN A 183 -6.28 0.75 -20.87
CA ASN A 183 -6.49 0.89 -22.30
C ASN A 183 -5.79 2.12 -22.87
N ASP A 184 -5.43 3.10 -22.02
CA ASP A 184 -4.66 4.29 -22.41
C ASP A 184 -3.68 4.72 -21.32
N LEU A 185 -2.42 4.30 -21.46
CA LEU A 185 -1.33 4.61 -20.52
C LEU A 185 -0.91 6.09 -20.47
N LYS A 186 -1.56 6.96 -21.24
CA LYS A 186 -1.42 8.42 -21.12
C LYS A 186 -2.47 9.03 -20.20
N THR A 187 -3.49 8.26 -19.84
CA THR A 187 -4.58 8.65 -18.95
C THR A 187 -4.30 8.09 -17.56
N PHE A 188 -3.95 8.97 -16.64
CA PHE A 188 -3.66 8.61 -15.25
C PHE A 188 -4.25 9.63 -14.28
N LEU A 189 -4.40 9.19 -13.03
CA LEU A 189 -4.86 9.99 -11.91
C LEU A 189 -3.70 10.37 -11.01
N ARG A 190 -3.75 11.61 -10.52
CA ARG A 190 -2.71 12.27 -9.71
C ARG A 190 -1.35 12.31 -10.41
N THR A 191 -1.07 13.47 -11.01
CA THR A 191 0.25 13.79 -11.57
C THR A 191 1.35 13.79 -10.51
N TRP A 192 1.01 14.09 -9.25
CA TRP A 192 1.94 14.05 -8.12
C TRP A 192 1.37 13.22 -6.97
N TYR A 193 1.94 12.03 -6.77
CA TYR A 193 1.56 11.12 -5.70
C TYR A 193 2.75 10.77 -4.81
N ALA A 194 3.00 11.61 -3.79
CA ALA A 194 4.21 11.52 -2.96
C ALA A 194 4.35 10.18 -2.23
N TRP A 195 3.24 9.65 -1.68
CA TRP A 195 3.26 8.35 -1.01
C TRP A 195 3.65 7.23 -1.97
N GLY A 196 3.04 7.17 -3.17
CA GLY A 196 3.43 6.18 -4.17
C GLY A 196 4.91 6.30 -4.56
N ASN A 197 5.39 7.52 -4.79
CA ASN A 197 6.80 7.75 -5.11
C ASN A 197 7.75 7.29 -3.99
N SER A 198 7.38 7.47 -2.72
CA SER A 198 8.12 6.94 -1.59
C SER A 198 8.13 5.41 -1.58
N SER A 199 7.01 4.75 -1.85
CA SER A 199 6.92 3.28 -1.96
C SER A 199 7.78 2.73 -3.09
N LEU A 200 7.83 3.42 -4.25
CA LEU A 200 8.74 3.07 -5.34
C LEU A 200 10.21 3.14 -4.88
N ALA A 201 10.59 4.22 -4.20
CA ALA A 201 11.95 4.39 -3.72
C ALA A 201 12.34 3.31 -2.71
N GLU A 202 11.44 2.96 -1.79
CA GLU A 202 11.63 1.87 -0.83
C GLU A 202 11.86 0.53 -1.54
N MET A 203 11.05 0.20 -2.55
CA MET A 203 11.21 -1.02 -3.34
C MET A 203 12.56 -1.08 -4.05
N ILE A 204 13.03 0.04 -4.61
CA ILE A 204 14.36 0.11 -5.24
C ILE A 204 15.45 -0.13 -4.19
N LEU A 205 15.34 0.45 -2.99
CA LEU A 205 16.30 0.23 -1.91
C LEU A 205 16.29 -1.22 -1.42
N ASP A 206 15.12 -1.83 -1.25
CA ASP A 206 14.98 -3.25 -0.90
C ASP A 206 15.64 -4.15 -1.94
N LEU A 207 15.36 -3.93 -3.23
CA LEU A 207 15.99 -4.71 -4.30
C LEU A 207 17.51 -4.50 -4.38
N ALA A 208 17.99 -3.28 -4.12
CA ALA A 208 19.43 -3.00 -4.10
C ALA A 208 20.16 -3.79 -3.00
N VAL A 209 19.48 -4.09 -1.89
CA VAL A 209 20.01 -4.93 -0.80
C VAL A 209 19.82 -6.42 -1.11
N ARG A 210 18.59 -6.81 -1.42
CA ARG A 210 18.15 -8.22 -1.46
C ARG A 210 18.50 -8.90 -2.78
N LYS A 211 18.43 -8.18 -3.90
CA LYS A 211 18.66 -8.70 -5.27
C LYS A 211 19.35 -7.66 -6.17
N PRO A 212 20.56 -7.15 -5.81
CA PRO A 212 21.21 -6.04 -6.51
C PRO A 212 21.40 -6.27 -8.00
N GLY A 213 21.67 -7.51 -8.42
CA GLY A 213 21.87 -7.86 -9.84
C GLY A 213 20.65 -7.65 -10.74
N LEU A 214 19.46 -7.44 -10.18
CA LEU A 214 18.26 -7.12 -10.96
C LEU A 214 18.21 -5.65 -11.41
N ILE A 215 18.84 -4.74 -10.65
CA ILE A 215 18.69 -3.28 -10.87
C ILE A 215 20.01 -2.51 -10.94
N LEU A 216 21.13 -3.09 -10.50
CA LEU A 216 22.46 -2.48 -10.55
C LEU A 216 23.31 -3.16 -11.62
N LYS A 217 24.19 -2.38 -12.27
CA LYS A 217 25.17 -2.92 -13.22
C LYS A 217 26.34 -3.57 -12.49
N ASP A 218 26.99 -4.53 -13.12
CA ASP A 218 28.21 -5.17 -12.59
C ASP A 218 29.28 -4.13 -12.25
N GLY A 219 29.81 -4.21 -11.02
CA GLY A 219 30.82 -3.29 -10.48
C GLY A 219 30.28 -2.13 -9.62
N THR A 220 28.96 -1.93 -9.59
CA THR A 220 28.33 -1.04 -8.60
C THR A 220 28.27 -1.78 -7.27
N ARG A 221 29.28 -1.61 -6.40
CA ARG A 221 29.16 -2.06 -5.00
C ARG A 221 27.96 -1.32 -4.42
N GLY A 222 26.92 -2.07 -4.04
CA GLY A 222 25.83 -1.49 -3.26
C GLY A 222 26.46 -0.72 -2.11
N CYS A 223 26.11 0.56 -1.96
CA CYS A 223 26.30 1.22 -0.68
C CYS A 223 25.79 0.26 0.39
N THR A 224 26.41 0.25 1.56
CA THR A 224 25.90 -0.49 2.72
C THR A 224 24.54 0.11 3.07
N ILE A 225 23.50 -0.28 2.35
CA ILE A 225 22.11 0.04 2.62
C ILE A 225 21.74 -0.96 3.69
N VAL A 226 21.67 -0.47 4.93
CA VAL A 226 21.13 -1.23 6.04
C VAL A 226 19.66 -1.51 5.69
N ASP A 227 19.22 -2.77 5.83
CA ASP A 227 17.80 -3.10 5.60
C ASP A 227 16.95 -2.23 6.54
N PRO A 228 16.10 -1.32 6.03
CA PRO A 228 15.32 -0.43 6.88
C PRO A 228 14.24 -1.15 7.69
N ARG A 229 14.02 -2.46 7.45
CA ARG A 229 13.06 -3.31 8.16
C ARG A 229 13.70 -4.11 9.31
N MET A 230 15.04 -4.08 9.46
CA MET A 230 15.76 -4.66 10.61
C MET A 230 16.03 -3.60 11.68
#